data_AF-A0A183FI69-F1
#
_entry.id   AF-A0A183FI69-F1
#
_cell.length_a   1.000
_cell.length_b   1.000
_cell.length_c   1.000
_cell.angle_alpha   90.00
_cell.angle_beta   90.00
_cell.angle_gamma   90.00
#
_symmetry.space_group_name_H-M   'P 1'
#
loop_
_entity.id
_entity.type
_entity.pdbx_description
1 polymer ?
#
loop_
_entity_poly.entity_id
_entity_poly.type
_entity_poly.pdbx_seq_one_letter_code
_entity_poly.pdbx_strand_id
1 'polypeptide(L)'
;MLVAVALLLSVLEVPCWAQPEQSEEPKFVINGTAFQLLFQRKHNSFRSKVAMGTATVDGVKYGPAKNMYRLLLLAKATELGCAFKFGDVIDSDDKKAIDVQCIYSDRLYSYEGKPYEDGEPCKKTSDCTTYPKRSVCRPKQGLCAIKHRKSSP
;
A
#
# COMPACT_ATOMS: atom_id res chain seq x y z
N MET A 1 55.24 -45.40 -28.59
CA MET A 1 53.78 -45.60 -28.52
C MET A 1 53.27 -44.86 -27.30
N LEU A 2 52.35 -43.92 -27.53
CA LEU A 2 51.50 -43.24 -26.55
C LEU A 2 50.72 -44.29 -25.70
N VAL A 3 50.24 -44.03 -24.49
CA VAL A 3 49.08 -43.16 -24.21
C VAL A 3 49.09 -42.75 -22.72
N ALA A 4 48.98 -41.44 -22.47
CA ALA A 4 48.58 -40.86 -21.20
C ALA A 4 47.04 -40.94 -21.08
N VAL A 5 46.54 -41.57 -20.03
CA VAL A 5 45.10 -41.66 -19.75
C VAL A 5 44.69 -40.42 -18.95
N ALA A 6 44.11 -39.44 -19.65
CA ALA A 6 43.48 -38.30 -19.02
C ALA A 6 42.14 -38.71 -18.42
N LEU A 7 42.02 -38.65 -17.09
CA LEU A 7 40.76 -38.75 -16.37
C LEU A 7 39.93 -37.48 -16.63
N LEU A 8 38.96 -37.60 -17.53
CA LEU A 8 37.90 -36.62 -17.75
C LEU A 8 36.92 -36.68 -16.57
N LEU A 9 37.00 -35.72 -15.65
CA LEU A 9 35.91 -35.39 -14.75
C LEU A 9 34.83 -34.65 -15.55
N SER A 10 33.80 -35.36 -15.99
CA SER A 10 32.58 -34.74 -16.50
C SER A 10 31.84 -34.07 -15.34
N VAL A 11 31.89 -32.74 -15.30
CA VAL A 11 30.95 -31.92 -14.55
C VAL A 11 29.57 -32.15 -15.17
N LEU A 12 28.73 -32.94 -14.51
CA LEU A 12 27.31 -33.00 -14.83
C LEU A 12 26.69 -31.68 -14.33
N GLU A 13 26.57 -30.73 -15.25
CA GLU A 13 25.69 -29.59 -15.10
C GLU A 13 24.28 -30.14 -14.90
N VAL A 14 23.76 -30.08 -13.67
CA VAL A 14 22.34 -30.29 -13.43
C VAL A 14 21.64 -29.08 -14.01
N PRO A 15 20.90 -29.19 -15.12
CA PRO A 15 20.23 -28.04 -15.69
C PRO A 15 19.13 -27.57 -14.73
N CYS A 16 18.96 -26.26 -14.59
CA CYS A 16 18.06 -25.59 -13.63
C CYS A 16 16.56 -25.97 -13.72
N TRP A 17 16.16 -26.91 -14.58
CA TRP A 17 14.78 -27.37 -14.71
C TRP A 17 14.45 -28.64 -13.91
N ALA A 18 15.44 -29.30 -13.30
CA ALA A 18 15.18 -30.40 -12.37
C ALA A 18 14.85 -29.85 -10.97
N GLN A 19 13.61 -29.40 -10.78
CA GLN A 19 13.04 -29.16 -9.45
C GLN A 19 12.14 -30.34 -9.08
N PRO A 20 12.27 -30.93 -7.87
CA PRO A 20 11.34 -31.94 -7.41
C PRO A 20 9.93 -31.33 -7.30
N GLU A 21 8.95 -32.12 -7.72
CA GLU A 21 7.52 -31.84 -7.69
C GLU A 21 7.11 -31.34 -6.29
N GLN A 22 6.97 -30.01 -6.17
CA GLN A 22 6.50 -29.37 -4.96
C GLN A 22 5.01 -29.65 -4.86
N SER A 23 4.64 -30.53 -3.91
CA SER A 23 3.26 -30.88 -3.60
C SER A 23 2.40 -29.62 -3.56
N GLU A 24 1.34 -29.60 -4.38
CA GLU A 24 0.40 -28.49 -4.46
C GLU A 24 -0.27 -28.27 -3.09
N GLU A 25 0.27 -27.36 -2.27
CA GLU A 25 -0.52 -26.75 -1.22
C GLU A 25 -1.69 -26.02 -1.87
N PRO A 26 -2.91 -26.08 -1.30
CA PRO A 26 -4.04 -25.35 -1.84
C PRO A 26 -3.70 -23.85 -1.82
N LYS A 27 -3.33 -23.31 -2.98
CA LYS A 27 -3.20 -21.88 -3.21
C LYS A 27 -4.59 -21.29 -3.02
N PHE A 28 -4.87 -20.81 -1.82
CA PHE A 28 -5.95 -19.87 -1.62
C PHE A 28 -5.60 -18.62 -2.44
N VAL A 29 -6.15 -18.53 -3.65
CA VAL A 29 -5.94 -17.41 -4.56
C VAL A 29 -6.68 -16.20 -3.99
N ILE A 30 -5.99 -15.47 -3.11
CA ILE A 30 -6.40 -14.12 -2.77
C ILE A 30 -6.17 -13.28 -4.03
N ASN A 31 -7.26 -13.02 -4.75
CA ASN A 31 -7.22 -12.06 -5.85
C ASN A 31 -6.68 -10.74 -5.28
N GLY A 32 -5.48 -10.31 -5.71
CA GLY A 32 -4.79 -9.14 -5.16
C GLY A 32 -5.66 -7.88 -5.15
N THR A 33 -6.67 -7.82 -6.02
CA THR A 33 -7.70 -6.77 -6.04
C THR A 33 -8.50 -6.65 -4.74
N ALA A 34 -8.85 -7.76 -4.07
CA ALA A 34 -9.64 -7.71 -2.84
C ALA A 34 -8.86 -7.06 -1.68
N PHE A 35 -7.60 -7.45 -1.49
CA PHE A 35 -6.72 -6.85 -0.50
C PHE A 35 -6.40 -5.40 -0.83
N GLN A 36 -6.11 -5.11 -2.10
CA GLN A 36 -5.84 -3.74 -2.53
C GLN A 36 -7.06 -2.83 -2.30
N LEU A 37 -8.28 -3.30 -2.58
CA LEU A 37 -9.51 -2.58 -2.27
C LEU A 37 -9.73 -2.41 -0.77
N LEU A 38 -9.40 -3.41 0.06
CA LEU A 38 -9.48 -3.30 1.52
C LEU A 38 -8.57 -2.18 2.03
N PHE A 39 -7.30 -2.16 1.63
CA PHE A 39 -6.36 -1.12 2.05
C PHE A 39 -6.77 0.25 1.54
N GLN A 40 -7.16 0.37 0.28
CA GLN A 40 -7.61 1.64 -0.30
C GLN A 40 -8.84 2.19 0.45
N ARG A 41 -9.84 1.33 0.72
CA ARG A 41 -11.05 1.72 1.47
C ARG A 41 -10.72 2.13 2.90
N LYS A 42 -9.85 1.38 3.59
CA LYS A 42 -9.44 1.70 4.97
C LYS A 42 -8.70 3.02 5.05
N HIS A 43 -7.74 3.28 4.15
CA HIS A 43 -7.02 4.55 4.07
C HIS A 43 -7.98 5.72 3.83
N ASN A 44 -8.83 5.62 2.82
CA ASN A 44 -9.76 6.71 2.49
C ASN A 44 -10.82 6.92 3.57
N SER A 45 -11.30 5.86 4.21
CA SER A 45 -12.22 5.98 5.34
C SER A 45 -11.56 6.68 6.53
N PHE A 46 -10.31 6.32 6.85
CA PHE A 46 -9.59 6.96 7.96
C PHE A 46 -9.29 8.44 7.66
N ARG A 47 -8.80 8.76 6.47
CA ARG A 47 -8.60 10.15 6.02
C ARG A 47 -9.91 10.95 6.10
N SER A 48 -11.02 10.37 5.66
CA SER A 48 -12.34 11.02 5.76
C SER A 48 -12.73 11.29 7.21
N LYS A 49 -12.57 10.32 8.11
CA LYS A 49 -12.87 10.53 9.54
C LYS A 49 -12.02 11.62 10.17
N VAL A 50 -10.73 11.68 9.84
CA VAL A 50 -9.83 12.75 10.30
C VAL A 50 -10.25 14.10 9.72
N ALA A 51 -10.55 14.18 8.42
CA ALA A 51 -11.03 15.42 7.79
C ALA A 51 -12.31 15.94 8.47
N MET A 52 -13.24 15.04 8.76
CA MET A 52 -14.52 15.35 9.42
C MET A 52 -14.40 15.54 10.95
N GLY A 53 -13.24 15.30 11.55
CA GLY A 53 -13.04 15.46 13.00
C GLY A 53 -13.70 14.37 13.86
N THR A 54 -13.92 13.19 13.30
CA THR A 54 -14.62 12.05 13.95
C THR A 54 -13.69 10.88 14.25
N ALA A 55 -12.42 10.95 13.84
CA ALA A 55 -11.44 9.90 14.11
C ALA A 55 -10.96 9.94 15.56
N THR A 56 -10.92 8.77 16.20
CA THR A 56 -10.31 8.57 17.53
C THR A 56 -9.37 7.38 17.43
N VAL A 57 -8.12 7.55 17.87
CA VAL A 57 -7.10 6.49 17.93
C VAL A 57 -6.49 6.54 19.32
N ASP A 58 -6.54 5.42 20.05
CA ASP A 58 -6.02 5.31 21.42
C ASP A 58 -6.54 6.40 22.37
N GLY A 59 -7.83 6.73 22.25
CA GLY A 59 -8.47 7.79 23.04
C GLY A 59 -8.16 9.22 22.60
N VAL A 60 -7.25 9.42 21.65
CA VAL A 60 -6.90 10.73 21.09
C VAL A 60 -7.81 11.05 19.90
N LYS A 61 -8.48 12.20 19.95
CA LYS A 61 -9.32 12.71 18.85
C LYS A 61 -8.47 13.40 17.79
N TYR A 62 -8.78 13.11 16.52
CA TYR A 62 -8.12 13.70 15.36
C TYR A 62 -9.11 14.55 14.55
N GLY A 63 -8.62 15.69 14.06
CA GLY A 63 -9.34 16.64 13.23
C GLY A 63 -10.31 17.57 13.97
N PRO A 64 -11.13 18.36 13.23
CA PRO A 64 -11.24 18.39 11.77
C PRO A 64 -9.94 18.89 11.10
N ALA A 65 -9.63 18.34 9.94
CA ALA A 65 -8.34 18.52 9.28
C ALA A 65 -8.50 18.90 7.80
N LYS A 66 -7.70 19.87 7.35
CA LYS A 66 -7.64 20.27 5.93
C LYS A 66 -6.45 19.65 5.17
N ASN A 67 -5.29 19.54 5.81
CA ASN A 67 -4.07 18.95 5.24
C ASN A 67 -3.48 17.95 6.23
N MET A 68 -2.79 16.92 5.75
CA MET A 68 -2.32 15.79 6.56
C MET A 68 -0.88 15.43 6.17
N TYR A 69 -0.05 15.11 7.16
CA TYR A 69 1.42 15.05 7.07
C TYR A 69 2.04 13.79 7.67
N ARG A 70 1.25 12.72 7.85
CA ARG A 70 1.78 11.41 8.25
C ARG A 70 1.44 10.38 7.18
N LEU A 71 2.30 9.38 6.96
CA LEU A 71 2.22 8.49 5.79
C LEU A 71 0.81 7.94 5.50
N LEU A 72 0.14 7.37 6.50
CA LEU A 72 -1.23 6.83 6.38
C LEU A 72 -2.32 7.89 6.09
N LEU A 73 -2.00 9.16 6.33
CA LEU A 73 -2.90 10.30 6.20
C LEU A 73 -2.48 11.25 5.07
N LEU A 74 -1.27 11.11 4.49
CA LEU A 74 -0.58 12.13 3.71
C LEU A 74 -1.49 12.77 2.66
N ALA A 75 -1.82 14.06 2.85
CA ALA A 75 -2.80 14.77 2.03
C ALA A 75 -2.37 14.85 0.56
N LYS A 76 -1.07 15.02 0.33
CA LYS A 76 -0.48 15.09 -1.02
C LYS A 76 -0.42 13.73 -1.73
N ALA A 77 -0.49 12.61 -1.00
CA ALA A 77 -0.57 11.31 -1.64
C ALA A 77 -1.96 11.10 -2.26
N THR A 78 -1.98 11.03 -3.59
CA THR A 78 -3.19 10.86 -4.40
C THR A 78 -3.39 9.44 -4.90
N GLU A 79 -2.32 8.64 -4.90
CA GLU A 79 -2.33 7.23 -5.29
C GLU A 79 -1.58 6.40 -4.24
N LEU A 80 -2.03 5.16 -4.08
CA LEU A 80 -1.51 4.17 -3.13
C LEU A 80 -1.53 2.80 -3.79
N GLY A 81 -0.41 2.09 -3.74
CA GLY A 81 -0.31 0.67 -4.08
C GLY A 81 0.17 -0.11 -2.87
N CYS A 82 -0.42 -1.27 -2.60
CA CYS A 82 0.01 -2.14 -1.52
C CYS A 82 0.24 -3.57 -2.04
N ALA A 83 1.27 -4.21 -1.52
CA ALA A 83 1.56 -5.63 -1.71
C ALA A 83 1.58 -6.31 -0.34
N PHE A 84 1.35 -7.61 -0.32
CA PHE A 84 1.42 -8.40 0.91
C PHE A 84 2.12 -9.72 0.66
N LYS A 85 2.71 -10.28 1.71
CA LYS A 85 3.32 -11.61 1.74
C LYS A 85 2.92 -12.31 3.03
N PHE A 86 2.57 -13.59 2.95
CA PHE A 86 2.45 -14.43 4.13
C PHE A 86 3.84 -14.84 4.60
N GLY A 87 4.15 -14.55 5.86
CA GLY A 87 5.36 -15.00 6.53
C GLY A 87 5.16 -16.36 7.19
N ASP A 88 6.17 -16.75 7.96
CA ASP A 88 6.18 -18.01 8.70
C ASP A 88 5.20 -17.98 9.89
N VAL A 89 5.01 -19.15 10.49
CA VAL A 89 4.25 -19.29 11.74
C VAL A 89 5.00 -18.58 12.87
N ILE A 90 4.32 -17.65 13.54
CA ILE A 90 4.89 -16.74 14.55
C ILE A 90 4.52 -17.11 15.99
N ASP A 91 3.63 -18.08 16.19
CA ASP A 91 3.14 -18.45 17.51
C ASP A 91 2.73 -19.94 17.53
N SER A 92 2.69 -20.50 18.73
CA SER A 92 2.23 -21.85 19.08
C SER A 92 0.79 -22.19 18.64
N ASP A 93 -0.01 -21.17 18.30
CA ASP A 93 -1.38 -21.31 17.76
C ASP A 93 -1.43 -21.38 16.21
N ASP A 94 -0.33 -21.71 15.52
CA ASP A 94 -0.23 -21.75 14.05
C ASP A 94 -0.59 -20.43 13.33
N LYS A 95 -0.49 -19.30 14.03
CA LYS A 95 -0.71 -17.97 13.44
C LYS A 95 0.43 -17.66 12.48
N LYS A 96 0.12 -17.26 11.25
CA LYS A 96 1.11 -16.78 10.26
C LYS A 96 1.22 -15.27 10.29
N ALA A 97 2.42 -14.75 10.10
CA ALA A 97 2.61 -13.31 9.86
C ALA A 97 2.03 -12.92 8.49
N ILE A 98 1.55 -11.68 8.38
CA ILE A 98 1.26 -11.04 7.09
C ILE A 98 2.07 -9.76 7.04
N ASP A 99 3.05 -9.72 6.14
CA ASP A 99 3.80 -8.52 5.83
C ASP A 99 3.04 -7.74 4.77
N VAL A 100 2.69 -6.49 5.08
CA VAL A 100 2.01 -5.59 4.16
C VAL A 100 2.89 -4.37 3.93
N GLN A 101 3.22 -4.11 2.67
CA GLN A 101 3.97 -2.92 2.28
C GLN A 101 3.17 -2.07 1.32
N CYS A 102 3.08 -0.77 1.62
CA CYS A 102 2.36 0.19 0.81
C CYS A 102 3.30 1.31 0.34
N ILE A 103 3.17 1.69 -0.94
CA ILE A 103 3.90 2.77 -1.59
C ILE A 103 2.91 3.86 -1.99
N TYR A 104 3.31 5.12 -1.80
CA TYR A 104 2.48 6.30 -2.00
C TYR A 104 3.06 7.14 -3.15
N SER A 105 2.20 7.83 -3.90
CA SER A 105 2.63 8.68 -5.02
C SER A 105 3.42 9.92 -4.62
N ASP A 106 3.42 10.27 -3.33
CA ASP A 106 4.19 11.38 -2.79
C ASP A 106 4.98 10.90 -1.56
N ARG A 107 6.13 11.55 -1.33
CA ARG A 107 7.04 11.20 -0.24
C ARG A 107 6.67 12.00 1.00
N LEU A 108 6.76 11.33 2.15
CA LEU A 108 6.73 12.02 3.43
C LEU A 108 8.09 12.68 3.66
N TYR A 109 8.11 14.00 3.77
CA TYR A 109 9.25 14.68 4.39
C TYR A 109 9.11 14.52 5.90
N SER A 110 10.21 14.21 6.60
CA SER A 110 10.21 14.02 8.05
C SER A 110 9.42 15.14 8.71
N TYR A 111 8.37 14.76 9.43
CA TYR A 111 7.46 15.71 10.05
C TYR A 111 7.41 15.43 11.55
N GLU A 112 8.00 16.33 12.32
CA GLU A 112 7.91 16.34 13.77
C GLU A 112 6.79 17.31 14.16
N GLY A 113 5.65 16.79 14.60
CA GLY A 113 4.52 17.61 15.03
C GLY A 113 3.16 16.95 14.87
N LYS A 114 2.12 17.79 14.86
CA LYS A 114 0.73 17.38 14.67
C LYS A 114 0.51 16.85 13.25
N PRO A 115 0.03 15.62 13.05
CA PRO A 115 0.05 14.95 11.73
C PRO A 115 -0.93 15.54 10.70
N TYR A 116 -1.54 16.69 10.99
CA TYR A 116 -2.45 17.43 10.14
C TYR A 116 -2.54 18.90 10.55
N GLU A 117 -2.94 19.74 9.61
CA GLU A 117 -3.40 21.11 9.87
C GLU A 117 -4.88 21.12 10.21
N ASP A 118 -5.22 21.85 11.27
CA ASP A 118 -6.61 22.16 11.58
C ASP A 118 -7.25 22.94 10.44
N GLY A 119 -8.50 22.61 10.16
CA GLY A 119 -9.30 23.28 9.16
C GLY A 119 -10.52 22.49 8.79
N GLU A 120 -11.47 23.17 8.16
CA GLU A 120 -12.68 22.51 7.68
C GLU A 120 -12.36 21.54 6.52
N PRO A 121 -13.08 20.41 6.44
CA PRO A 121 -13.04 19.56 5.26
C PRO A 121 -13.55 20.31 4.02
N CYS A 122 -13.19 19.83 2.83
CA CYS A 122 -13.71 20.44 1.61
C CYS A 122 -15.25 20.31 1.56
N LYS A 123 -15.91 21.39 1.16
CA LYS A 123 -17.37 21.45 0.91
C LYS A 123 -17.67 21.58 -0.58
N LYS A 124 -16.79 22.24 -1.33
CA LYS A 124 -16.87 22.44 -2.78
C LYS A 124 -15.50 22.25 -3.44
N THR A 125 -15.50 22.04 -4.75
CA THR A 125 -14.27 21.77 -5.50
C THR A 125 -13.23 22.89 -5.40
N SER A 126 -13.66 24.15 -5.25
CA SER A 126 -12.73 25.27 -5.08
C SER A 126 -11.99 25.29 -3.75
N ASP A 127 -12.41 24.51 -2.76
CA ASP A 127 -11.68 24.36 -1.49
C ASP A 127 -10.43 23.46 -1.67
N CYS A 128 -10.37 22.68 -2.75
CA CYS A 128 -9.27 21.77 -3.04
C CYS A 128 -8.11 22.47 -3.75
N THR A 129 -7.23 23.11 -2.97
CA THR A 129 -6.17 23.99 -3.48
C THR A 129 -4.83 23.31 -3.77
N THR A 130 -4.58 22.11 -3.23
CA THR A 130 -3.31 21.39 -3.45
C THR A 130 -3.06 21.05 -4.92
N TYR A 131 -4.11 20.62 -5.63
CA TYR A 131 -4.05 20.30 -7.07
C TYR A 131 -5.25 20.95 -7.80
N PRO A 132 -5.26 22.28 -7.97
CA PRO A 132 -6.48 23.04 -8.25
C PRO A 132 -7.13 22.72 -9.60
N LYS A 133 -6.32 22.36 -10.61
CA LYS A 133 -6.82 22.02 -11.96
C LYS A 133 -7.40 20.62 -12.08
N ARG A 134 -7.08 19.72 -11.15
CA ARG A 134 -7.41 18.29 -11.25
C ARG A 134 -8.16 17.75 -10.04
N SER A 135 -8.42 18.56 -9.02
CA SER A 135 -9.14 18.11 -7.83
C SER A 135 -10.65 18.23 -7.99
N VAL A 136 -11.37 17.35 -7.29
CA VAL A 136 -12.82 17.42 -7.05
C VAL A 136 -13.05 17.16 -5.59
N CYS A 137 -13.86 18.01 -4.96
CA CYS A 137 -14.28 17.73 -3.60
C CYS A 137 -15.35 16.63 -3.58
N ARG A 138 -15.24 15.71 -2.62
CA ARG A 138 -16.26 14.73 -2.24
C ARG A 138 -16.87 15.18 -0.90
N PRO A 139 -17.92 16.02 -0.89
CA PRO A 139 -18.34 16.72 0.33
C PRO A 139 -18.80 15.77 1.44
N LYS A 140 -19.45 14.65 1.08
CA LYS A 140 -19.85 13.61 2.03
C LYS A 140 -18.69 12.96 2.78
N GLN A 141 -17.49 13.01 2.20
CA GLN A 141 -16.27 12.42 2.76
C GLN A 141 -15.31 13.49 3.29
N GLY A 142 -15.52 14.77 2.93
CA GLY A 142 -14.60 15.85 3.24
C GLY A 142 -13.24 15.76 2.54
N LEU A 143 -13.14 14.98 1.46
CA LEU A 143 -11.88 14.66 0.78
C LEU A 143 -11.79 15.27 -0.62
N CYS A 144 -10.58 15.72 -0.98
CA CYS A 144 -10.22 16.11 -2.34
C CYS A 144 -9.67 14.90 -3.10
N ALA A 145 -10.26 14.57 -4.25
CA ALA A 145 -9.83 13.48 -5.12
C ALA A 145 -9.33 14.02 -6.47
N ILE A 146 -8.30 13.40 -7.04
CA ILE A 146 -7.80 13.73 -8.38
C ILE A 146 -8.72 13.12 -9.45
N LYS A 147 -9.09 13.91 -10.46
CA LYS A 147 -9.66 13.42 -11.71
C LYS A 147 -8.57 12.70 -12.47
N HIS A 148 -8.63 11.36 -12.53
CA HIS A 148 -7.82 10.64 -13.50
C HIS A 148 -8.28 11.04 -14.90
N ARG A 149 -7.34 11.39 -15.79
CA ARG A 149 -7.64 11.39 -17.22
C ARG A 149 -7.93 9.94 -17.58
N LYS A 150 -9.03 9.66 -18.29
CA LYS A 150 -9.17 8.36 -18.96
C LYS A 150 -7.90 8.21 -19.80
N SER A 151 -7.14 7.13 -19.59
CA SER A 151 -6.15 6.74 -20.58
C SER A 151 -6.89 6.60 -21.89
N SER A 152 -6.44 7.31 -22.92
CA SER A 152 -6.93 7.04 -24.27
C SER A 152 -6.79 5.54 -24.54
N PRO A 153 -7.78 4.90 -25.20
CA PRO A 153 -7.73 3.48 -25.53
C PRO A 153 -6.42 3.06 -26.20
#